data_AF-A0AAN0Y393-F1
#
_entry.id   AF-A0AAN0Y393-F1
#
_cell.length_a   1.000
_cell.length_b   1.000
_cell.length_c   1.000
_cell.angle_alpha   90.00
_cell.angle_beta   90.00
_cell.angle_gamma   90.00
#
_symmetry.space_group_name_H-M   'P 1'
#
loop_
_entity.id
_entity.type
_entity.pdbx_description
1 polymer ?
#
loop_
_entity_poly.entity_id
_entity_poly.type
_entity_poly.pdbx_seq_one_letter_code
_entity_poly.pdbx_strand_id
1 'polypeptide(L)' 'MLSAIKEMLVHPKDYSGHDVNTVISQLAAQTSTEPYVWSYIEEQSVYENTSNGMRVYPHELRRYIY' A
#
# COMPACT_ATOMS: atom_id res chain seq x y z
N MET A 1 -21.25 -18.61 -7.87
CA MET A 1 -20.25 -18.31 -6.83
C MET A 1 -18.82 -18.50 -7.36
N LEU A 2 -18.41 -17.74 -8.38
CA LEU A 2 -17.01 -17.66 -8.82
C LEU A 2 -16.45 -16.23 -8.70
N SER A 3 -17.31 -15.21 -8.69
CA SER A 3 -16.92 -13.80 -8.64
C SER A 3 -16.22 -13.40 -7.35
N ALA A 4 -16.65 -13.95 -6.19
CA ALA A 4 -16.03 -13.65 -4.89
C ALA A 4 -14.56 -14.10 -4.79
N ILE A 5 -14.20 -15.22 -5.42
CA ILE A 5 -12.81 -15.70 -5.45
C ILE A 5 -11.97 -14.82 -6.39
N LYS A 6 -12.58 -14.30 -7.45
CA LYS A 6 -11.92 -13.41 -8.41
C LYS A 6 -11.51 -12.09 -7.76
N GLU A 7 -12.34 -11.55 -6.86
CA GLU A 7 -12.02 -10.33 -6.13
C GLU A 7 -10.91 -10.52 -5.09
N MET A 8 -10.76 -11.72 -4.51
CA MET A 8 -9.63 -12.05 -3.62
C MET A 8 -8.28 -12.14 -4.34
N LEU A 9 -8.29 -12.36 -5.66
CA LEU A 9 -7.09 -12.47 -6.52
C LEU A 9 -6.76 -11.15 -7.23
N VAL A 10 -7.62 -10.13 -7.11
CA VAL A 10 -7.31 -8.79 -7.62
C VAL A 10 -6.37 -8.16 -6.62
N HIS A 11 -5.13 -7.97 -7.05
CA HIS A 11 -4.18 -7.14 -6.33
C HIS A 11 -4.82 -5.78 -6.08
N PRO A 12 -4.97 -5.36 -4.80
CA PRO A 12 -5.57 -4.09 -4.50
C PRO A 12 -4.73 -2.99 -5.15
N LYS A 13 -5.38 -2.15 -5.94
CA LYS A 13 -4.76 -0.96 -6.52
C LYS A 13 -5.12 0.24 -5.67
N ASP A 14 -4.17 1.15 -5.49
CA ASP A 14 -4.47 2.45 -4.90
C ASP A 14 -5.29 3.31 -5.88
N TYR A 15 -5.78 4.46 -5.41
CA TYR A 15 -6.54 5.37 -6.27
C TYR A 15 -5.73 5.92 -7.46
N SER A 16 -4.40 5.84 -7.39
CA SER A 16 -3.48 6.26 -8.45
C SER A 16 -3.18 5.14 -9.46
N GLY A 17 -3.74 3.94 -9.25
CA GLY A 17 -3.57 2.77 -10.10
C GLY A 17 -2.32 1.92 -9.81
N HIS A 18 -1.57 2.22 -8.75
CA HIS A 18 -0.42 1.44 -8.29
C HIS A 18 -0.86 0.21 -7.50
N ASP A 19 -0.09 -0.88 -7.62
CA ASP A 19 -0.30 -2.10 -6.83
C ASP A 19 0.07 -1.84 -5.37
N VAL A 20 -0.91 -1.95 -4.47
CA VAL A 20 -0.75 -1.67 -3.03
C VAL A 20 0.32 -2.54 -2.40
N ASN A 21 0.41 -3.83 -2.77
CA ASN A 21 1.40 -4.74 -2.21
C ASN A 21 2.83 -4.35 -2.63
N THR A 22 2.97 -3.88 -3.87
CA THR A 22 4.24 -3.39 -4.42
C THR A 22 4.68 -2.13 -3.69
N VAL A 23 3.76 -1.16 -3.52
CA VAL A 23 4.06 0.07 -2.78
C VAL A 23 4.41 -0.21 -1.32
N ILE A 24 3.64 -1.08 -0.65
CA ILE A 24 3.93 -1.53 0.72
C ILE A 24 5.33 -2.15 0.81
N SER A 25 5.70 -3.00 -0.13
CA SER A 25 7.02 -3.64 -0.15
C SER A 25 8.15 -2.63 -0.34
N GLN A 26 7.93 -1.61 -1.18
CA GLN A 26 8.90 -0.52 -1.40
C GLN A 26 9.04 0.38 -0.17
N LEU A 27 7.91 0.79 0.43
CA LEU A 27 7.89 1.59 1.66
C LEU A 27 8.61 0.84 2.78
N ALA A 28 8.32 -0.44 2.95
CA ALA A 28 8.97 -1.31 3.92
C ALA A 28 10.50 -1.34 3.74
N ALA A 29 10.97 -1.54 2.51
CA ALA A 29 12.41 -1.56 2.19
C ALA A 29 13.09 -0.22 2.49
N GLN A 30 12.44 0.90 2.18
CA GLN A 30 13.01 2.24 2.37
C GLN A 30 13.05 2.67 3.82
N THR A 31 12.01 2.34 4.59
CA THR A 31 11.96 2.69 6.02
C THR A 31 12.60 1.63 6.90
N SER A 32 13.21 0.58 6.33
CA SER A 32 13.78 -0.55 7.07
C SER A 32 12.78 -1.15 8.07
N THR A 33 11.52 -1.31 7.62
CA THR A 33 10.42 -1.89 8.39
C THR A 33 9.86 -3.10 7.65
N GLU A 34 9.06 -3.91 8.33
CA GLU A 34 8.44 -5.07 7.71
C GLU A 34 7.22 -4.71 6.84
N PRO A 35 6.95 -5.41 5.71
CA PRO A 35 5.77 -5.13 4.88
C PRO A 35 4.44 -5.27 5.61
N TYR A 36 4.34 -6.21 6.56
CA TYR A 36 3.09 -6.47 7.28
C TYR A 36 2.72 -5.35 8.27
N VAL A 37 3.65 -4.44 8.61
CA VAL A 37 3.32 -3.27 9.45
C VAL A 37 2.69 -2.14 8.65
N TRP A 38 2.76 -2.21 7.32
CA TRP A 38 2.13 -1.23 6.43
C TRP A 38 0.75 -1.68 6.02
N SER A 39 -0.18 -0.74 5.92
CA SER A 39 -1.54 -0.95 5.46
C SER A 39 -1.99 0.22 4.62
N TYR A 40 -2.75 -0.07 3.56
CA TYR A 40 -3.39 0.96 2.76
C TYR A 40 -4.81 1.19 3.27
N ILE A 41 -5.10 2.41 3.69
CA ILE A 41 -6.42 2.84 4.15
C ILE A 41 -7.11 3.49 2.96
N GLU A 42 -8.08 2.79 2.37
CA GLU A 42 -8.74 3.19 1.13
C GLU A 42 -9.54 4.50 1.29
N GLU A 43 -10.26 4.66 2.40
CA GLU A 43 -11.12 5.82 2.67
C GLU A 43 -10.35 7.13 2.75
N GLN A 44 -9.08 7.06 3.16
CA GLN A 44 -8.19 8.20 3.27
C GLN A 44 -7.16 8.25 2.14
N SER A 45 -7.12 7.21 1.31
CA SER A 45 -6.14 7.06 0.24
C SER A 45 -4.71 7.27 0.76
N VAL A 46 -4.33 6.54 1.81
CA VAL A 46 -3.06 6.72 2.52
C VAL A 46 -2.46 5.37 2.92
N TYR A 47 -1.14 5.26 2.83
CA TYR A 47 -0.39 4.15 3.42
C TYR A 47 -0.02 4.52 4.85
N GLU A 48 -0.42 3.70 5.82
CA GLU A 48 -0.09 3.88 7.23
C GLU A 48 0.82 2.75 7.70
N ASN A 49 1.89 3.11 8.40
CA ASN A 49 2.71 2.18 9.16
C ASN A 49 2.16 2.09 10.59
N THR A 50 1.59 0.95 10.91
CA THR A 50 0.96 0.66 12.20
C THR A 50 1.95 0.56 13.37
N SER A 51 3.25 0.38 13.08
CA SER A 51 4.28 0.26 14.11
C SER A 51 4.78 1.61 14.63
N ASN A 52 4.77 2.65 13.80
CA ASN A 52 5.33 3.96 14.16
C ASN A 52 4.38 5.14 13.86
N GLY A 53 3.21 4.88 13.28
CA GLY A 53 2.21 5.90 12.94
C GLY A 53 2.56 6.73 11.69
N MET A 54 3.59 6.36 10.93
CA MET A 54 3.99 7.07 9.71
C MET A 54 2.90 6.93 8.64
N ARG A 55 2.59 8.03 7.96
CA ARG A 55 1.61 8.07 6.87
C ARG A 55 2.26 8.58 5.60
N VAL A 56 1.99 7.92 4.49
CA VAL A 56 2.50 8.27 3.16
C VAL A 56 1.33 8.30 2.20
N TYR A 57 1.11 9.45 1.56
CA TYR A 57 0.05 9.56 0.56
C TYR A 57 0.56 9.11 -0.82
N PRO A 58 -0.29 8.49 -1.67
CA PRO A 58 0.11 8.05 -3.01
C PRO A 58 0.74 9.13 -3.89
N HIS A 59 0.33 10.39 -3.76
CA HIS A 59 0.92 11.51 -4.50
C HIS A 59 2.35 11.85 -4.03
N GLU A 60 2.72 11.47 -2.81
CA GLU A 60 4.07 11.62 -2.26
C GLU A 60 4.99 10.49 -2.68
N LEU A 61 4.45 9.36 -3.15
CA LEU A 61 5.23 8.21 -3.61
C LEU A 61 6.19 8.56 -4.75
N ARG A 62 5.96 9.63 -5.51
CA ARG A 62 6.96 10.11 -6.49
C ARG A 62 8.33 10.44 -5.88
N ARG A 63 8.37 10.80 -4.59
CA ARG A 63 9.63 10.99 -3.84
C ARG A 63 10.28 9.67 -3.42
N TYR A 64 9.51 8.58 -3.43
CA TYR A 64 9.88 7.26 -2.93
C TYR A 64 10.04 6.22 -4.07
N ILE A 65 9.62 6.48 -5.31
CA ILE A 65 9.70 5.50 -6.42
C ILE A 65 10.90 5.76 -7.37
N TYR A 66 12.00 6.36 -6.89
CA TYR A 66 13.24 6.50 -7.67
C TYR A 66 14.46 5.92 -6.95
#